data_AF-A0A662QC49-F1
#
_entry.id   AF-A0A662QC49-F1
#
_cell.length_a   1.000
_cell.length_b   1.000
_cell.length_c   1.000
_cell.angle_alpha   90.00
_cell.angle_beta   90.00
_cell.angle_gamma   90.00
#
_symmetry.space_group_name_H-M   'P 1'
#
loop_
_entity.id
_entity.type
_entity.pdbx_description
1 polymer ?
#
loop_
_entity_poly.entity_id
_entity_poly.type
_entity_poly.pdbx_seq_one_letter_code
_entity_poly.pdbx_strand_id
1 'polypeptide(L)'
;MELVMGLAIALAITLIIYCAGIRLSPKPPKTENKLMPYACGENFPPARSPVRLILVNFAALFMVLDVITLFLAFTIGIPPAHKPEVLSLIILYTIILAVSIHMLGGRR
;
A
#
# COMPACT_ATOMS: atom_id res chain seq x y z
N MET A 1 -17.49 -18.85 0.67
CA MET A 1 -16.65 -19.64 1.62
C MET A 1 -15.28 -19.88 1.02
N GLU A 2 -15.18 -20.33 -0.23
CA GLU A 2 -13.91 -20.50 -0.97
C GLU A 2 -12.95 -19.31 -0.90
N LEU A 3 -13.41 -18.08 -1.14
CA LEU A 3 -12.56 -16.88 -1.10
C LEU A 3 -11.96 -16.63 0.30
N VAL A 4 -12.78 -16.79 1.34
CA VAL A 4 -12.38 -16.59 2.74
C VAL A 4 -11.39 -17.68 3.15
N MET A 5 -11.64 -18.92 2.74
CA MET A 5 -10.74 -20.04 2.97
C MET A 5 -9.39 -19.84 2.25
N GLY A 6 -9.42 -19.40 0.99
CA GLY A 6 -8.23 -19.09 0.22
C GLY A 6 -7.37 -18.00 0.88
N LEU A 7 -7.99 -16.91 1.31
CA LEU A 7 -7.30 -15.83 2.04
C LEU A 7 -6.71 -16.34 3.37
N ALA A 8 -7.47 -17.12 4.13
CA ALA A 8 -7.03 -17.68 5.40
C ALA A 8 -5.82 -18.62 5.21
N ILE A 9 -5.83 -19.47 4.19
CA ILE A 9 -4.72 -20.35 3.84
C ILE A 9 -3.48 -19.54 3.45
N ALA A 10 -3.63 -18.54 2.57
CA ALA A 10 -2.53 -17.68 2.16
C ALA A 10 -1.88 -16.98 3.36
N LEU A 11 -2.68 -16.37 4.24
CA LEU A 11 -2.21 -15.74 5.46
C LEU A 11 -1.52 -16.74 6.41
N ALA A 12 -2.12 -17.91 6.60
CA ALA A 12 -1.54 -18.97 7.44
C ALA A 12 -0.17 -19.39 6.92
N ILE A 13 -0.03 -19.62 5.61
CA ILE A 13 1.24 -19.99 4.99
C ILE A 13 2.28 -18.87 5.16
N THR A 14 1.91 -17.62 4.89
CA THR A 14 2.81 -16.48 5.09
C THR A 14 3.30 -16.38 6.54
N LEU A 15 2.41 -16.55 7.52
CA LEU A 15 2.76 -16.52 8.94
C LEU A 15 3.63 -17.70 9.34
N ILE A 16 3.37 -18.91 8.82
CA ILE A 16 4.19 -20.09 9.08
C ILE A 16 5.61 -19.85 8.56
N ILE A 17 5.77 -19.37 7.32
CA ILE A 17 7.08 -19.07 6.73
C ILE A 17 7.81 -18.00 7.54
N TYR A 18 7.12 -16.91 7.91
CA TYR A 18 7.71 -15.83 8.70
C TYR A 18 8.16 -16.31 10.09
N CYS A 19 7.30 -17.05 10.80
CA CYS A 19 7.61 -17.61 12.12
C CYS A 19 8.74 -18.64 12.04
N ALA A 20 8.74 -19.50 11.02
CA ALA A 20 9.81 -20.46 10.77
C ALA A 20 11.14 -19.72 10.53
N GLY A 21 11.15 -18.68 9.70
CA GLY A 21 12.32 -17.83 9.47
C GLY A 21 12.87 -17.20 10.75
N ILE A 22 11.99 -16.67 11.62
CA ILE A 22 12.41 -16.11 12.93
C ILE A 22 13.01 -17.17 13.85
N ARG A 23 12.48 -18.40 13.83
CA ARG A 23 12.93 -19.48 14.72
C ARG A 23 14.21 -20.16 14.22
N LEU A 24 14.32 -20.36 12.91
CA LEU A 24 15.43 -21.11 12.29
C LEU A 24 16.62 -20.23 11.94
N SER A 25 16.44 -18.92 11.77
CA SER A 25 17.56 -18.03 11.42
C SER A 25 18.60 -17.93 12.54
N PRO A 26 19.90 -17.90 12.21
CA PRO A 26 20.93 -17.54 13.16
C PRO A 26 20.65 -16.15 13.74
N LYS A 27 20.83 -15.97 15.06
CA LYS A 27 20.65 -14.69 15.76
C LYS A 27 21.99 -14.14 16.24
N PRO A 28 22.84 -13.56 15.35
CA PRO A 28 24.10 -12.98 15.77
C PRO A 28 23.87 -11.84 16.77
N PRO A 29 24.84 -11.56 17.66
CA PRO A 29 24.75 -10.47 18.61
C PRO A 29 24.42 -9.13 17.92
N LYS A 30 23.63 -8.31 18.60
CA LYS A 30 23.22 -6.98 18.11
C LYS A 30 24.33 -5.97 18.42
N THR A 31 25.36 -5.94 17.57
CA THR A 31 26.42 -4.94 17.64
C THR A 31 26.03 -3.67 16.90
N GLU A 32 26.60 -2.51 17.27
CA GLU A 32 26.35 -1.23 16.61
C GLU A 32 26.56 -1.30 15.09
N ASN A 33 27.70 -1.88 14.67
CA ASN A 33 28.04 -2.08 13.25
C ASN A 33 27.06 -2.98 12.48
N LYS A 34 26.32 -3.86 13.18
CA LYS A 34 25.31 -4.72 12.55
C LYS A 34 23.95 -4.03 12.46
N LEU A 35 23.68 -3.09 13.37
CA LEU A 35 22.42 -2.36 13.44
C LEU A 35 22.44 -1.09 12.58
N MET A 36 23.61 -0.56 12.24
CA MET A 36 23.73 0.59 11.35
C MET A 36 23.23 0.26 9.92
N PRO A 37 22.61 1.22 9.22
CA PRO A 37 22.22 1.05 7.83
C PRO A 37 23.42 0.70 6.95
N TYR A 38 23.20 -0.16 5.97
CA TYR A 38 24.22 -0.44 4.97
C TYR A 38 24.44 0.79 4.07
N ALA A 39 25.64 1.35 4.09
CA ALA A 39 26.05 2.49 3.26
C ALA A 39 27.31 2.15 2.46
N CYS A 40 27.28 1.07 1.68
CA CYS A 40 28.41 0.63 0.83
C CYS A 40 29.75 0.43 1.58
N GLY A 41 29.70 0.19 2.90
CA GLY A 41 30.87 0.05 3.76
C GLY A 41 31.35 1.37 4.41
N GLU A 42 30.72 2.50 4.08
CA GLU A 42 30.99 3.79 4.72
C GLU A 42 30.17 3.94 6.01
N ASN A 43 30.72 4.68 6.98
CA ASN A 43 29.97 5.04 8.18
C ASN A 43 29.13 6.29 7.88
N PHE A 44 27.89 6.07 7.47
CA PHE A 44 26.96 7.14 7.12
C PHE A 44 25.83 7.22 8.15
N PRO A 45 25.47 8.42 8.65
CA PRO A 45 24.38 8.54 9.60
C PRO A 45 23.06 8.06 8.97
N PRO A 46 22.15 7.45 9.75
CA PRO A 46 20.86 7.03 9.25
C PRO A 46 20.06 8.25 8.75
N ALA A 47 20.06 8.45 7.43
CA ALA A 47 19.29 9.51 6.81
C ALA A 47 17.95 8.96 6.33
N ARG A 48 16.86 9.67 6.64
CA ARG A 48 15.62 9.49 5.90
C ARG A 48 15.84 10.11 4.53
N SER A 49 15.76 9.29 3.48
CA SER A 49 15.76 9.82 2.11
C SER A 49 14.61 10.82 2.00
N PRO A 50 14.86 12.09 1.64
CA PRO A 50 13.77 13.04 1.46
C PRO A 50 12.89 12.49 0.33
N VAL A 51 11.64 12.12 0.68
CA VAL A 51 10.65 11.72 -0.32
C VAL A 51 10.48 12.92 -1.23
N ARG A 52 11.01 12.80 -2.46
CA ARG A 52 10.94 13.88 -3.43
C ARG A 52 9.47 14.18 -3.70
N LEU A 53 9.13 15.47 -3.83
CA LEU A 53 7.77 15.92 -4.16
C LEU A 53 7.20 15.22 -5.40
N ILE A 54 8.06 14.80 -6.34
CA ILE A 54 7.67 14.04 -7.53
C ILE A 54 7.02 12.69 -7.20
N LEU A 55 7.44 12.00 -6.13
CA LEU A 55 6.83 10.74 -5.70
C LEU A 55 5.42 10.95 -5.15
N VAL A 56 5.20 12.07 -4.46
CA VAL A 56 3.86 12.44 -3.97
C VAL A 56 2.94 12.82 -5.12
N ASN A 57 3.44 13.58 -6.09
CA ASN A 57 2.67 13.94 -7.29
C ASN A 57 2.36 12.70 -8.14
N PHE A 58 3.31 11.77 -8.26
CA PHE A 58 3.09 10.50 -8.93
C PHE A 58 2.01 9.67 -8.22
N ALA A 59 2.06 9.56 -6.90
CA ALA A 59 1.04 8.84 -6.12
C ALA A 59 -0.34 9.51 -6.26
N ALA A 60 -0.43 10.84 -6.20
CA ALA A 60 -1.68 11.56 -6.40
C ALA A 60 -2.24 11.34 -7.81
N LEU A 61 -1.39 11.39 -8.85
CA LEU A 61 -1.79 11.11 -10.22
C LEU A 61 -2.27 9.65 -10.38
N PHE A 62 -1.56 8.69 -9.77
CA PHE A 62 -1.96 7.29 -9.76
C PHE A 62 -3.36 7.13 -9.14
N MET A 63 -3.63 7.76 -8.00
CA MET A 63 -4.94 7.72 -7.35
C MET A 63 -6.05 8.32 -8.21
N VAL A 64 -5.78 9.40 -8.96
CA VAL A 64 -6.74 9.97 -9.92
C VAL A 64 -7.11 8.93 -10.99
N LEU A 65 -6.13 8.27 -11.58
CA LEU A 65 -6.36 7.26 -12.62
C LEU A 65 -7.07 6.02 -12.06
N ASP A 66 -6.68 5.55 -10.88
CA ASP A 66 -7.26 4.39 -10.21
C ASP A 66 -8.74 4.58 -9.88
N VAL A 67 -9.12 5.76 -9.36
CA VAL A 67 -10.53 6.08 -9.10
C VAL A 67 -11.37 6.06 -10.39
N ILE A 68 -10.83 6.58 -11.50
CA ILE A 68 -11.53 6.54 -12.79
C ILE A 68 -11.75 5.08 -13.23
N THR A 69 -10.74 4.22 -13.07
CA THR A 69 -10.86 2.79 -13.36
C THR A 69 -11.92 2.12 -12.46
N LEU A 70 -11.96 2.45 -11.17
CA LEU A 70 -12.96 1.92 -10.24
C LEU A 70 -14.37 2.37 -10.57
N PHE A 71 -14.58 3.63 -10.98
CA PHE A 71 -15.89 4.08 -11.45
C PHE A 71 -16.34 3.31 -12.67
N LEU A 72 -15.45 3.06 -13.64
CA LEU A 72 -15.79 2.24 -14.80
C LEU A 72 -16.17 0.81 -14.37
N ALA A 73 -15.37 0.19 -13.50
CA ALA A 73 -15.68 -1.14 -12.97
C ALA A 73 -17.03 -1.19 -12.23
N PHE A 74 -17.37 -0.15 -11.47
CA PHE A 74 -18.62 -0.06 -10.73
C PHE A 74 -19.85 0.22 -11.59
N THR A 75 -19.69 0.60 -12.85
CA THR A 75 -20.82 0.82 -13.77
C THR A 75 -21.17 -0.41 -14.60
N ILE A 76 -20.32 -1.45 -14.60
CA ILE A 76 -20.47 -2.62 -15.47
C ILE A 76 -21.10 -3.79 -14.71
N GLY A 77 -22.29 -4.22 -15.14
CA GLY A 77 -22.85 -5.52 -14.76
C GLY A 77 -23.29 -5.68 -13.31
N ILE A 78 -23.58 -4.59 -12.59
CA ILE A 78 -23.90 -4.64 -11.16
C ILE A 78 -25.34 -5.09 -10.88
N PRO A 79 -25.54 -6.16 -10.08
CA PRO A 79 -26.88 -6.59 -9.67
C PRO A 79 -27.59 -5.51 -8.86
N PRO A 80 -28.93 -5.32 -9.03
CA PRO A 80 -29.69 -4.30 -8.30
C PRO A 80 -29.55 -4.34 -6.78
N ALA A 81 -29.35 -5.53 -6.20
CA ALA A 81 -29.17 -5.74 -4.77
C ALA A 81 -27.94 -5.02 -4.18
N HIS A 82 -26.89 -4.80 -4.97
CA HIS A 82 -25.62 -4.20 -4.51
C HIS A 82 -25.49 -2.72 -4.87
N LYS A 83 -26.49 -2.13 -5.53
CA LYS A 83 -26.50 -0.70 -5.89
C LYS A 83 -26.27 0.27 -4.72
N PRO A 84 -26.84 0.07 -3.51
CA PRO A 84 -26.59 1.01 -2.41
C PRO A 84 -25.14 0.97 -1.91
N GLU A 85 -24.52 -0.21 -1.89
CA GLU A 85 -23.12 -0.39 -1.51
C GLU A 85 -22.18 0.23 -2.54
N VAL A 86 -22.50 0.08 -3.81
CA VAL A 86 -21.73 0.70 -4.90
C VAL A 86 -21.83 2.21 -4.84
N LEU A 87 -23.00 2.76 -4.51
CA LEU A 87 -23.18 4.20 -4.35
C LEU A 87 -22.31 4.76 -3.22
N SER A 88 -22.24 4.08 -2.08
CA SER A 88 -21.38 4.52 -0.97
C SER A 88 -19.90 4.47 -1.33
N LEU A 89 -19.47 3.46 -2.08
CA LEU A 89 -18.11 3.38 -2.63
C LEU A 89 -17.84 4.53 -3.61
N ILE A 90 -18.76 4.82 -4.54
CA ILE A 90 -18.60 5.94 -5.48
C ILE A 90 -18.40 7.26 -4.73
N ILE A 91 -19.19 7.53 -3.68
CA ILE A 91 -19.06 8.75 -2.87
C ILE A 91 -17.68 8.80 -2.20
N LEU A 92 -17.24 7.71 -1.56
CA LEU A 92 -15.92 7.62 -0.92
C LEU A 92 -14.79 7.88 -1.92
N TYR A 93 -14.81 7.22 -3.08
CA TYR A 93 -13.80 7.39 -4.11
C TYR A 93 -13.84 8.78 -4.76
N THR A 94 -15.00 9.43 -4.82
CA THR A 94 -15.10 10.84 -5.25
C THR A 94 -14.37 11.77 -4.29
N ILE A 95 -14.46 11.53 -2.98
CA ILE A 95 -13.70 12.31 -1.98
C ILE A 95 -12.20 12.08 -2.16
N ILE A 96 -11.78 10.83 -2.35
CA ILE A 96 -10.37 10.47 -2.60
C ILE A 96 -9.85 11.16 -3.87
N LEU A 97 -10.65 11.20 -4.93
CA LEU A 97 -10.32 11.91 -6.17
C LEU A 97 -10.14 13.41 -5.93
N ALA A 98 -11.06 14.05 -5.22
CA ALA A 98 -10.98 15.47 -4.90
C ALA A 98 -9.72 15.80 -4.08
N VAL A 99 -9.40 14.99 -3.07
CA VAL A 99 -8.16 15.13 -2.28
C VAL A 99 -6.93 14.98 -3.18
N SER A 100 -6.92 13.97 -4.06
CA SER A 100 -5.78 13.70 -4.96
C SER A 100 -5.54 14.84 -5.94
N ILE A 101 -6.60 15.39 -6.54
CA ILE A 101 -6.53 16.57 -7.41
C ILE A 101 -6.04 17.80 -6.63
N HIS A 102 -6.56 18.00 -5.40
CA HIS A 102 -6.10 19.09 -4.54
C HIS A 102 -4.61 18.95 -4.19
N MET A 103 -4.11 17.73 -3.93
CA MET A 103 -2.69 17.51 -3.68
C MET A 103 -1.81 17.81 -4.90
N LEU A 104 -2.33 17.62 -6.11
CA LEU A 104 -1.63 17.90 -7.36
C LEU A 104 -1.63 19.40 -7.71
N GLY A 105 -2.74 20.10 -7.45
CA GLY A 105 -2.92 21.52 -7.80
C GLY A 105 -2.60 22.52 -6.69
N GLY A 106 -2.82 22.17 -5.43
CA GLY A 106 -2.74 23.07 -4.26
C GLY A 106 -1.34 23.25 -3.66
N ARG A 107 -0.29 22.89 -4.41
CA ARG A 107 1.12 22.97 -3.95
C ARG A 107 1.98 23.91 -4.80
N ARG A 108 1.34 24.84 -5.53
CA ARG A 108 2.01 25.99 -6.15
C ARG A 108 2.10 27.14 -5.15
#